data_AF-A0A7C9JCD2-F1
#
_entry.id   AF-A0A7C9JCD2-F1
#
_cell.length_a   1.000
_cell.length_b   1.000
_cell.length_c   1.000
_cell.angle_alpha   90.00
_cell.angle_beta   90.00
_cell.angle_gamma   90.00
#
_symmetry.space_group_name_H-M   'P 1'
#
loop_
_entity.id
_entity.type
_entity.pdbx_description
1 polymer ?
#
loop_
_entity_poly.entity_id
_entity_poly.type
_entity_poly.pdbx_seq_one_letter_code
_entity_poly.pdbx_strand_id
1 'polypeptide(L)' 'MGETKNARMRQAREAVGLSQQALADAVGATRQTIGLIEAGRYNPSLKLCLAICKALGKTLDELFWE' A
#
# COMPACT_ATOMS: atom_id res chain seq x y z
N MET A 1 11.40 -12.37 -12.30
CA MET A 1 10.39 -11.37 -11.91
C MET A 1 9.71 -11.90 -10.66
N GLY A 2 10.11 -11.41 -9.48
CA GLY A 2 9.59 -11.94 -8.21
C GLY A 2 8.19 -11.39 -7.93
N GLU A 3 7.26 -12.26 -7.56
CA GLU A 3 5.93 -11.87 -7.06
C GLU A 3 6.07 -10.84 -5.94
N THR A 4 5.52 -9.64 -6.17
CA THR A 4 5.32 -8.67 -5.12
C THR A 4 4.21 -9.17 -4.20
N LYS A 5 4.56 -9.49 -2.95
CA LYS A 5 3.64 -9.99 -1.92
C LYS A 5 2.36 -9.15 -1.76
N ASN A 6 2.46 -7.84 -1.99
CA ASN A 6 1.34 -6.90 -1.90
C ASN A 6 0.97 -6.31 -3.28
N ALA A 7 0.88 -7.16 -4.31
CA ALA A 7 0.47 -6.73 -5.66
C ALA A 7 -0.92 -6.06 -5.67
N ARG A 8 -1.86 -6.50 -4.81
CA ARG A 8 -3.20 -5.92 -4.66
C ARG A 8 -3.14 -4.45 -4.20
N MET A 9 -2.28 -4.13 -3.24
CA MET A 9 -2.04 -2.75 -2.80
C MET A 9 -1.54 -1.86 -3.95
N ARG A 10 -0.58 -2.35 -4.72
CA ARG A 10 -0.03 -1.62 -5.86
C ARG A 10 -1.11 -1.35 -6.91
N GLN A 11 -1.89 -2.37 -7.27
CA GLN A 11 -2.97 -2.25 -8.25
C GLN A 11 -4.06 -1.28 -7.77
N ALA A 12 -4.46 -1.35 -6.50
CA ALA A 12 -5.42 -0.42 -5.93
C ALA A 12 -4.92 1.03 -5.98
N ARG A 13 -3.64 1.26 -5.65
CA ARG A 13 -3.01 2.58 -5.76
C ARG A 13 -3.01 3.12 -7.19
N GLU A 14 -2.63 2.28 -8.15
CA GLU A 14 -2.60 2.64 -9.57
C GLU A 14 -4.02 2.90 -10.13
N ALA A 15 -5.03 2.13 -9.69
CA ALA A 15 -6.42 2.30 -10.10
C ALA A 15 -7.03 3.65 -9.67
N VAL A 16 -6.59 4.22 -8.55
CA VAL A 16 -6.99 5.56 -8.10
C VAL A 16 -6.03 6.67 -8.58
N GLY A 17 -5.08 6.34 -9.47
CA GLY A 17 -4.17 7.31 -10.09
C GLY A 17 -3.08 7.86 -9.15
N LEU A 18 -2.85 7.24 -8.00
CA LEU A 18 -1.86 7.72 -7.04
C LEU A 18 -0.45 7.21 -7.36
N SER A 19 0.54 8.10 -7.26
CA SER A 19 1.94 7.69 -7.20
C SER A 19 2.29 7.15 -5.81
N GLN A 20 3.41 6.42 -5.67
CA GLN A 20 3.90 6.00 -4.35
C GLN A 20 4.17 7.19 -3.41
N GLN A 21 4.63 8.31 -3.96
CA GLN A 21 4.85 9.53 -3.18
C GLN A 21 3.50 10.12 -2.72
N ALA A 22 2.51 10.22 -3.62
CA ALA A 22 1.21 10.76 -3.27
C ALA A 22 0.50 9.93 -2.19
N LEU A 23 0.59 8.59 -2.27
CA LEU A 23 0.07 7.72 -1.22
C LEU A 23 0.84 7.91 0.10
N ALA A 24 2.17 8.03 0.03
CA ALA A 24 3.01 8.25 1.21
C ALA A 24 2.61 9.54 1.95
N ASP A 25 2.42 10.63 1.19
CA ASP A 25 2.00 11.92 1.73
C ASP A 25 0.61 11.81 2.38
N ALA A 26 -0.33 11.10 1.76
CA ALA A 26 -1.69 10.91 2.28
C ALA A 26 -1.76 10.10 3.58
N VAL A 27 -0.82 9.17 3.81
CA VAL A 27 -0.82 8.28 4.99
C VAL A 27 0.25 8.63 6.03
N GLY A 28 1.01 9.70 5.81
CA GLY A 28 2.09 10.13 6.70
C GLY A 28 3.26 9.15 6.74
N ALA A 29 3.65 8.61 5.58
CA ALA A 29 4.78 7.71 5.41
C ALA A 29 5.79 8.29 4.42
N THR A 30 6.90 7.57 4.19
CA THR A 30 7.84 7.92 3.12
C THR A 30 7.52 7.13 1.84
N ARG A 31 7.88 7.66 0.67
CA ARG A 31 7.79 6.91 -0.60
C ARG A 31 8.52 5.56 -0.52
N GLN A 32 9.68 5.52 0.15
CA GLN A 32 10.44 4.29 0.35
C GLN A 32 9.65 3.26 1.17
N THR A 33 8.97 3.70 2.23
CA THR A 33 8.09 2.85 3.04
C THR A 33 7.00 2.22 2.18
N ILE A 34 6.30 3.02 1.35
CA ILE A 34 5.27 2.50 0.43
C ILE A 34 5.87 1.48 -0.54
N GLY A 35 7.02 1.76 -1.14
CA GLY A 35 7.70 0.84 -2.05
C GLY A 35 8.11 -0.49 -1.38
N LEU A 36 8.58 -0.45 -0.12
CA LEU A 36 8.91 -1.64 0.65
C LEU A 36 7.67 -2.46 1.02
N ILE A 37 6.55 -1.80 1.33
CA ILE A 37 5.27 -2.49 1.59
C ILE A 37 4.80 -3.18 0.31
N GLU A 38 4.75 -2.49 -0.83
CA GLU A 38 4.35 -3.10 -2.10
C GLU A 38 5.24 -4.29 -2.48
N ALA A 39 6.54 -4.19 -2.20
CA ALA A 39 7.50 -5.27 -2.40
C ALA A 39 7.39 -6.43 -1.39
N GLY A 40 6.55 -6.31 -0.36
CA GLY A 40 6.46 -7.30 0.73
C GLY A 40 7.66 -7.34 1.67
N ARG A 41 8.54 -6.33 1.59
CA ARG A 41 9.80 -6.24 2.34
C ARG A 41 9.68 -5.47 3.65
N TYR A 42 8.51 -4.92 3.92
CA TYR A 42 8.20 -4.24 5.17
C TYR A 42 6.81 -4.66 5.65
N ASN A 43 6.71 -4.98 6.94
CA ASN A 43 5.44 -5.26 7.59
C ASN A 43 4.92 -3.97 8.25
N PRO A 44 3.93 -3.27 7.66
CA PRO A 44 3.39 -2.05 8.22
C PRO A 44 2.63 -2.29 9.54
N SER A 45 2.56 -1.25 10.37
CA SER A 45 1.68 -1.29 11.55
C SER A 45 0.21 -1.31 11.14
N LEU A 46 -0.67 -1.86 11.99
CA LEU A 46 -2.12 -1.86 11.74
C LEU A 46 -2.66 -0.44 11.44
N LYS A 47 -2.14 0.57 12.14
CA LYS A 47 -2.50 1.98 11.91
C LYS A 47 -2.19 2.41 10.47
N LEU A 48 -1.02 2.05 9.95
CA LEU A 48 -0.62 2.37 8.59
C LEU A 48 -1.44 1.58 7.56
N CYS A 49 -1.72 0.30 7.83
CA CYS A 49 -2.60 -0.50 6.97
C CYS A 49 -3.99 0.14 6.84
N LEU A 50 -4.58 0.56 7.96
CA LEU A 50 -5.89 1.22 7.98
C LEU A 50 -5.87 2.57 7.25
N ALA A 51 -4.78 3.34 7.36
CA ALA A 51 -4.63 4.59 6.63
C ALA A 51 -4.55 4.35 5.11
N ILE A 52 -3.78 3.34 4.69
CA ILE A 52 -3.68 2.92 3.28
C ILE A 52 -5.05 2.46 2.76
N CYS A 53 -5.75 1.61 3.52
CA CYS A 53 -7.10 1.15 3.20
C CYS A 53 -8.06 2.32 2.93
N LYS A 54 -8.07 3.32 3.82
CA LYS A 54 -8.88 4.53 3.65
C LYS A 54 -8.49 5.35 2.43
N ALA A 55 -7.19 5.55 2.21
CA ALA A 55 -6.69 6.32 1.06
C ALA A 55 -6.99 5.65 -0.29
N LEU A 56 -7.06 4.31 -0.32
CA LEU A 56 -7.31 3.53 -1.52
C LEU A 56 -8.77 3.09 -1.69
N GLY A 57 -9.64 3.36 -0.71
CA GLY A 57 -11.04 2.93 -0.73
C GLY A 57 -11.19 1.40 -0.70
N LYS A 58 -10.32 0.71 0.06
CA LYS A 58 -10.26 -0.75 0.15
C LYS A 58 -10.24 -1.24 1.59
N THR A 59 -10.58 -2.50 1.81
CA THR A 59 -10.46 -3.17 3.13
C THR A 59 -9.09 -3.82 3.31
N LEU A 60 -8.79 -4.24 4.55
CA LEU A 60 -7.56 -4.99 4.85
C LEU A 60 -7.50 -6.31 4.05
N ASP A 61 -8.62 -7.02 3.99
CA ASP A 61 -8.76 -8.27 3.24
C ASP A 61 -8.47 -8.09 1.75
N GLU A 62 -9.02 -7.02 1.14
CA GLU A 62 -8.78 -6.72 -0.27
C GLU A 62 -7.31 -6.39 -0.60
N LEU A 63 -6.55 -5.86 0.36
CA LEU A 63 -5.19 -5.37 0.12
C LEU A 63 -4.07 -6.33 0.58
N PHE A 64 -4.26 -7.04 1.69
CA PHE A 64 -3.19 -7.74 2.40
C PHE A 64 -3.48 -9.22 2.69
N TRP A 65 -4.69 -9.71 2.47
CA TRP A 65 -5.07 -11.11 2.67
C TRP A 65 -5.03 -11.88 1.33
N GLU A 66 -4.95 -13.21 1.36
CA GLU A 66 -5.09 -14.08 0.17
C GLU A 66 -6.56 -14.35 -0.15
#